data_AF-A0A4Q3GRY6-F1
#
_entry.id   AF-A0A4Q3GRY6-F1
#
_cell.length_a   1.000
_cell.length_b   1.000
_cell.length_c   1.000
_cell.angle_alpha   90.00
_cell.angle_beta   90.00
_cell.angle_gamma   90.00
#
_symmetry.space_group_name_H-M   'P 1'
#
loop_
_entity.id
_entity.type
_entity.pdbx_description
1 polymer ?
#
loop_
_entity_poly.entity_id
_entity_poly.type
_entity_poly.pdbx_seq_one_letter_code
_entity_poly.pdbx_strand_id
1 'polypeptide(L)'
;GQTVQVEASAEPVMLTGYMRFPEQANWLTPPADLAKRMWFLRDHQGMAQALHWPGAGATAPFYIDLEAPVPVSGLPKPGPLTVNLKDNHLQYAVTWFLLALAVSIAFLVWLRQQKRARG
;
A
#
# COMPACT_ATOMS: atom_id res chain seq x y z
N GLY A 1 -15.10 -5.34 41.30
CA GLY A 1 -14.56 -4.53 40.19
C GLY A 1 -13.07 -4.43 40.39
N GLN A 2 -12.26 -4.76 39.38
CA GLN A 2 -10.81 -4.57 39.47
C GLN A 2 -10.45 -3.20 38.89
N THR A 3 -9.85 -2.38 39.74
CA THR A 3 -9.28 -1.08 39.40
C THR A 3 -7.88 -1.33 38.86
N VAL A 4 -7.66 -1.05 37.58
CA VAL A 4 -6.31 -1.03 37.00
C VAL A 4 -5.77 0.38 37.13
N GLN A 5 -4.80 0.56 38.02
CA GLN A 5 -4.03 1.80 38.16
C GLN A 5 -3.03 1.87 37.00
N VAL A 6 -3.29 2.75 36.03
CA VAL A 6 -2.31 3.12 35.01
C VAL A 6 -1.74 4.47 35.42
N GLU A 7 -0.62 4.45 36.12
CA GLU A 7 0.14 5.66 36.40
C GLU A 7 1.01 5.97 35.18
N ALA A 8 0.46 6.75 34.26
CA ALA A 8 1.23 7.45 33.24
C ALA A 8 1.14 8.94 33.57
N SER A 9 2.25 9.53 34.03
CA SER A 9 2.43 10.96 33.93
C SER A 9 2.36 11.34 32.44
N ALA A 10 1.25 11.91 31.97
CA ALA A 10 1.13 12.55 30.66
C ALA A 10 -0.20 13.29 30.54
N GLU A 11 -0.15 14.59 30.27
CA GLU A 11 -1.31 15.31 29.76
C GLU A 11 -1.83 14.64 28.47
N PRO A 12 -3.14 14.72 28.18
CA PRO A 12 -3.68 14.19 26.93
C PRO A 12 -2.96 14.81 25.72
N VAL A 13 -2.30 13.97 24.92
CA VAL A 13 -1.67 14.40 23.66
C VAL A 13 -2.65 14.15 22.52
N MET A 14 -2.98 15.21 21.78
CA MET A 14 -3.79 15.12 20.57
C MET A 14 -2.93 14.59 19.42
N LEU A 15 -3.37 13.51 18.78
CA LEU A 15 -2.76 12.91 17.61
C LEU A 15 -3.73 12.99 16.42
N THR A 16 -3.20 13.32 15.25
CA THR A 16 -3.91 13.28 13.96
C THR A 16 -3.24 12.24 13.08
N GLY A 17 -4.04 11.40 12.43
CA GLY A 17 -3.55 10.37 11.53
C GLY A 17 -4.67 9.47 11.03
N TYR A 18 -4.30 8.41 10.31
CA TYR A 18 -5.24 7.47 9.72
C TYR A 18 -5.29 6.19 10.56
N MET A 19 -6.48 5.84 11.03
CA MET A 19 -6.72 4.55 11.67
C MET A 19 -6.68 3.43 10.62
N ARG A 20 -5.94 2.37 10.90
CA ARG A 20 -5.80 1.19 10.05
C ARG A 20 -5.91 -0.09 10.90
N PHE A 21 -6.49 -1.12 10.31
CA PHE A 21 -6.51 -2.45 10.91
C PHE A 21 -5.30 -3.26 10.45
N PRO A 22 -4.82 -4.22 11.25
CA PRO A 22 -3.72 -5.09 10.86
C PRO A 22 -4.06 -5.86 9.58
N GLU A 23 -3.09 -5.94 8.67
CA GLU A 23 -3.24 -6.68 7.42
C GLU A 23 -3.14 -8.20 7.69
N GLN A 24 -3.86 -9.00 6.88
CA GLN A 24 -3.76 -10.46 6.94
C GLN A 24 -2.82 -10.98 5.87
N ALA A 25 -1.96 -11.93 6.25
CA ALA A 25 -1.08 -12.60 5.29
C ALA A 25 -1.88 -13.41 4.27
N ASN A 26 -1.42 -13.44 3.04
CA ASN A 26 -1.89 -14.37 2.02
C ASN A 26 -0.74 -15.26 1.53
N TRP A 27 -1.04 -16.16 0.59
CA TRP A 27 -0.07 -17.13 0.06
C TRP A 27 1.13 -16.51 -0.69
N LEU A 28 1.05 -15.22 -1.06
CA LEU A 28 2.13 -14.45 -1.67
C LEU A 28 2.91 -13.59 -0.68
N THR A 29 2.47 -13.50 0.58
CA THR A 29 3.15 -12.70 1.62
C THR A 29 4.38 -13.45 2.13
N PRO A 30 5.61 -12.92 1.95
CA PRO A 30 6.79 -13.54 2.53
C PRO A 30 6.74 -13.53 4.07
N PRO A 31 7.35 -14.53 4.74
CA PRO A 31 7.47 -14.50 6.20
C PRO A 31 8.39 -13.35 6.65
N ALA A 32 8.18 -12.86 7.87
CA ALA A 32 9.04 -11.85 8.47
C ALA A 32 10.45 -12.43 8.78
N ASP A 33 11.49 -11.62 8.57
CA ASP A 33 12.86 -11.92 9.00
C ASP A 33 13.10 -11.22 10.34
N LEU A 34 12.88 -11.97 11.44
CA LEU A 34 12.98 -11.44 12.80
C LEU A 34 14.42 -11.08 13.19
N ALA A 35 15.42 -11.76 12.61
CA ALA A 35 16.83 -11.47 12.87
C ALA A 35 17.21 -10.08 12.31
N LYS A 36 16.66 -9.73 11.14
CA LYS A 36 16.84 -8.40 10.53
C LYS A 36 15.79 -7.37 10.94
N ARG A 37 14.81 -7.75 11.77
CA ARG A 37 13.65 -6.91 12.13
C ARG A 37 12.95 -6.38 10.87
N MET A 38 12.64 -7.29 9.94
CA MET A 38 12.02 -6.98 8.66
C MET A 38 10.67 -7.68 8.55
N TRP A 39 9.63 -6.89 8.33
CA TRP A 39 8.25 -7.36 8.15
C TRP A 39 7.74 -6.93 6.78
N PHE A 40 7.03 -7.83 6.11
CA PHE A 40 6.40 -7.59 4.81
C PHE A 40 4.89 -7.35 4.91
N LEU A 41 4.35 -7.48 6.13
CA LEU A 41 2.95 -7.31 6.46
C LEU A 41 2.84 -6.28 7.58
N ARG A 42 1.82 -5.41 7.52
CA ARG A 42 1.53 -4.46 8.60
C ARG A 42 0.68 -5.10 9.70
N ASP A 43 1.31 -6.00 10.45
CA ASP A 43 0.72 -6.65 11.64
C ASP A 43 1.42 -6.12 12.91
N HIS A 44 0.86 -5.06 13.50
CA HIS A 44 1.45 -4.43 14.68
C HIS A 44 1.37 -5.32 15.92
N GLN A 45 0.40 -6.24 16.01
CA GLN A 45 0.27 -7.16 17.13
C GLN A 45 1.37 -8.23 17.07
N GLY A 46 1.56 -8.84 15.90
CA GLY A 46 2.67 -9.77 15.65
C GLY A 46 4.04 -9.11 15.86
N MET A 47 4.20 -7.86 15.42
CA MET A 47 5.42 -7.07 15.67
C MET A 47 5.64 -6.81 17.17
N ALA A 48 4.61 -6.40 17.91
CA ALA A 48 4.70 -6.14 19.34
C ALA A 48 5.10 -7.40 20.12
N GLN A 49 4.54 -8.56 19.74
CA GLN A 49 4.89 -9.85 20.34
C GLN A 49 6.34 -10.23 20.02
N ALA A 50 6.75 -10.17 18.75
CA ALA A 50 8.10 -10.52 18.33
C ALA A 50 9.19 -9.63 18.97
N LEU A 51 8.85 -8.37 19.25
CA LEU A 51 9.74 -7.41 19.89
C LEU A 51 9.66 -7.40 21.42
N HIS A 52 8.85 -8.27 22.02
CA HIS A 52 8.60 -8.33 23.48
C HIS A 52 8.17 -6.96 24.05
N TRP A 53 7.33 -6.25 23.31
CA TRP A 53 6.83 -4.95 23.73
C TRP A 53 6.05 -5.08 25.05
N PRO A 54 6.27 -4.19 26.04
CA PRO A 54 5.50 -4.20 27.28
C PRO A 54 4.00 -4.07 27.01
N GLY A 55 3.23 -5.12 27.29
CA GLY A 55 1.80 -5.16 26.97
C GLY A 55 1.49 -5.54 25.53
N ALA A 56 2.35 -6.32 24.84
CA ALA A 56 2.09 -6.85 23.50
C ALA A 56 0.74 -7.59 23.33
N GLY A 57 0.16 -8.12 24.42
CA GLY A 57 -1.19 -8.72 24.42
C GLY A 57 -2.34 -7.74 24.66
N ALA A 58 -2.05 -6.48 24.97
CA ALA A 58 -3.01 -5.43 25.28
C ALA A 58 -2.97 -4.26 24.29
N THR A 59 -2.27 -4.41 23.17
CA THR A 59 -2.28 -3.41 22.09
C THR A 59 -3.68 -3.30 21.50
N ALA A 60 -4.11 -2.08 21.15
CA ALA A 60 -5.37 -1.86 20.45
C ALA A 60 -5.48 -2.73 19.17
N PRO A 61 -6.69 -3.08 18.71
CA PRO A 61 -6.88 -3.90 17.49
C PRO A 61 -6.64 -3.11 16.19
N PHE A 62 -6.05 -1.93 16.26
CA PHE A 62 -5.73 -1.05 15.13
C PHE A 62 -4.42 -0.31 15.41
N TYR A 63 -3.82 0.25 14.37
CA TYR A 63 -2.70 1.18 14.47
C TYR A 63 -3.05 2.51 13.78
N ILE A 64 -2.24 3.55 14.03
CA ILE A 64 -2.43 4.87 13.45
C ILE A 64 -1.21 5.20 12.60
N ASP A 65 -1.42 5.46 11.31
CA ASP A 65 -0.42 6.12 10.47
C ASP A 65 -0.38 7.59 10.89
N LEU A 66 0.63 7.95 11.68
CA LEU A 66 0.76 9.29 12.28
C LEU A 66 0.96 10.36 11.20
N GLU A 67 0.18 11.43 11.28
CA GLU A 67 0.30 12.62 10.43
C GLU A 67 0.83 13.82 11.24
N ALA A 68 0.31 14.05 12.44
CA ALA A 68 0.75 15.12 13.34
C ALA A 68 0.48 14.78 14.82
N PRO A 69 1.23 15.35 15.79
CA PRO A 69 2.44 16.17 15.60
C PRO A 69 3.66 15.31 15.23
N VAL A 70 4.72 15.94 14.73
CA VAL A 70 6.02 15.28 14.57
C VAL A 70 6.63 15.11 15.97
N PRO A 71 6.90 13.88 16.44
CA PRO A 71 7.49 13.66 17.75
C PRO A 71 8.88 14.28 17.86
N VAL A 72 9.24 14.81 19.04
CA VAL A 72 10.57 15.39 19.30
C VAL A 72 11.69 14.37 19.13
N SER A 73 11.40 13.09 19.38
CA SER A 73 12.30 11.96 19.10
C SER A 73 12.64 11.78 17.62
N GLY A 74 11.91 12.44 16.71
CA GLY A 74 12.06 12.31 15.26
C GLY A 74 11.53 10.99 14.69
N LEU A 75 10.91 10.14 15.53
CA LEU A 75 10.28 8.89 15.16
C LEU A 75 8.96 8.70 15.92
N PRO A 76 7.92 8.13 15.29
CA PRO A 76 7.82 7.85 13.85
C PRO A 76 7.91 9.14 13.01
N LYS A 77 8.39 9.03 11.76
CA LYS A 77 8.44 10.17 10.83
C LYS A 77 7.11 10.23 10.07
N PRO A 78 6.23 11.20 10.35
CA PRO A 78 5.01 11.38 9.58
C PRO A 78 5.39 11.72 8.13
N GLY A 79 4.88 10.95 7.18
CA GLY A 79 5.10 11.20 5.76
C GLY A 79 3.79 11.62 5.12
N PRO A 80 3.70 12.79 4.46
CA PRO A 80 2.52 13.11 3.69
C PRO A 80 2.34 12.06 2.59
N LEU A 81 1.14 11.52 2.46
CA LEU A 81 0.75 10.67 1.34
C LEU A 81 0.68 11.54 0.08
N THR A 82 1.83 11.90 -0.50
CA THR A 82 1.88 12.58 -1.80
C THR A 82 1.53 11.54 -2.87
N VAL A 83 0.23 11.45 -3.17
CA VAL A 83 -0.30 10.58 -4.22
C VAL A 83 0.13 11.14 -5.57
N ASN A 84 1.31 10.71 -6.05
CA ASN A 84 1.79 11.02 -7.40
C ASN A 84 1.36 9.90 -8.35
N LEU A 85 0.12 9.97 -8.81
CA LEU A 85 -0.40 9.03 -9.82
C LEU A 85 0.15 9.42 -11.18
N LYS A 86 0.88 8.50 -11.81
CA LYS A 86 1.44 8.74 -13.15
C LYS A 86 0.31 8.76 -14.18
N ASP A 87 0.07 9.91 -14.78
CA ASP A 87 -0.86 10.06 -15.91
C ASP A 87 -0.15 9.70 -17.22
N ASN A 88 -0.38 8.48 -17.70
CA ASN A 88 0.11 8.02 -19.01
C ASN A 88 -1.04 7.80 -20.00
N HIS A 89 -2.20 8.44 -19.81
CA HIS A 89 -3.38 8.18 -20.64
C HIS A 89 -3.13 8.46 -22.12
N LEU A 90 -2.39 9.53 -22.43
CA LEU A 90 -2.04 9.87 -23.80
C LEU A 90 -1.17 8.79 -24.47
N GLN A 91 -0.18 8.25 -23.76
CA GLN A 91 0.70 7.21 -24.28
C GLN A 91 -0.09 5.95 -24.63
N TYR A 92 -0.98 5.51 -23.73
CA TYR A 92 -1.86 4.37 -24.00
C TYR A 92 -2.77 4.62 -25.19
N ALA A 93 -3.40 5.81 -25.27
CA ALA A 93 -4.24 6.17 -26.39
C ALA A 93 -3.49 6.05 -27.73
N VAL A 94 -2.25 6.59 -27.80
CA VAL A 94 -1.39 6.47 -28.99
C VAL A 94 -1.11 5.01 -29.34
N THR A 95 -0.75 4.17 -28.37
CA THR A 95 -0.52 2.74 -28.61
C THR A 95 -1.75 2.06 -29.20
N TRP A 96 -2.94 2.33 -28.65
CA TRP A 96 -4.19 1.74 -29.14
C TRP A 96 -4.56 2.20 -30.56
N PHE A 97 -4.42 3.48 -30.86
CA PHE A 97 -4.69 4.00 -32.20
C PHE A 97 -3.69 3.49 -33.26
N LEU A 98 -2.41 3.34 -32.91
CA LEU A 98 -1.42 2.75 -33.80
C LEU A 98 -1.70 1.28 -34.07
N LEU A 99 -2.10 0.51 -33.05
CA LEU A 99 -2.48 -0.89 -33.22
C LEU A 99 -3.73 -1.03 -34.12
N ALA A 100 -4.76 -0.20 -33.88
CA ALA A 100 -5.96 -0.17 -34.71
C ALA A 100 -5.65 0.19 -36.17
N LEU A 101 -4.75 1.16 -36.40
CA LEU A 101 -4.30 1.55 -37.73
C LEU A 101 -3.56 0.41 -38.43
N ALA A 102 -2.63 -0.27 -37.76
CA ALA A 102 -1.88 -1.39 -38.31
C ALA A 102 -2.80 -2.54 -38.75
N VAL A 103 -3.75 -2.91 -37.90
CA VAL A 103 -4.74 -3.97 -38.20
C VAL A 103 -5.64 -3.55 -39.37
N SER A 104 -6.09 -2.29 -39.40
CA SER A 104 -6.91 -1.76 -40.50
C SER A 104 -6.17 -1.81 -41.85
N ILE A 105 -4.88 -1.44 -41.86
CA ILE A 105 -4.04 -1.53 -43.07
C ILE A 105 -3.90 -2.97 -43.54
N ALA A 106 -3.56 -3.89 -42.64
CA ALA A 106 -3.43 -5.32 -42.95
C ALA A 106 -4.72 -5.89 -43.55
N PHE A 107 -5.87 -5.53 -42.97
CA PHE A 107 -7.19 -5.94 -43.46
C PHE A 107 -7.50 -5.38 -44.86
N LEU A 108 -7.22 -4.09 -45.11
CA LEU A 108 -7.41 -3.48 -46.43
C LEU A 108 -6.52 -4.11 -47.50
N VAL A 109 -5.27 -4.43 -47.16
CA VAL A 109 -4.33 -5.12 -48.05
C VAL A 109 -4.84 -6.53 -48.37
N TRP A 110 -5.31 -7.28 -47.37
CA TRP A 110 -5.89 -8.60 -47.55
C TRP A 110 -7.14 -8.56 -48.46
N LEU A 111 -8.07 -7.63 -48.22
CA LEU A 111 -9.27 -7.45 -49.06
C LEU A 111 -8.93 -7.15 -50.53
N ARG A 112 -7.93 -6.29 -50.77
CA ARG A 112 -7.48 -5.97 -52.14
C ARG A 112 -6.89 -7.17 -52.85
N GLN A 113 -6.11 -7.99 -52.15
CA GLN A 113 -5.55 -9.22 -52.70
C GLN A 113 -6.65 -10.23 -53.04
N GLN A 114 -7.64 -10.40 -52.16
CA GLN A 114 -8.75 -11.33 -52.39
C GLN A 114 -9.63 -10.93 -53.59
N LYS A 115 -9.84 -9.62 -53.81
CA LYS A 115 -10.55 -9.12 -55.01
C LYS A 115 -9.77 -9.39 -56.30
N ARG A 116 -8.44 -9.20 -56.28
CA ARG A 116 -7.56 -9.46 -57.44
C ARG A 116 -7.45 -10.95 -57.78
N ALA A 117 -7.57 -11.84 -56.80
CA ALA A 117 -7.51 -13.28 -57.04
C ALA A 117 -8.83 -13.87 -57.57
N ARG A 118 -9.92 -13.10 -57.58
CA ARG A 118 -11.27 -13.54 -57.96
C ARG A 118 -11.77 -12.94 -59.28
N GLY A 119 -11.07 -11.97 -59.85
CA GLY A 119 -11.35 -11.39 -61.18
C GLY A 119 -10.23 -11.75 -62.14
#